data_AF-A0A645JC50-F1
#
_entry.id   AF-A0A645JC50-F1
#
_cell.length_a   1.000
_cell.length_b   1.000
_cell.length_c   1.000
_cell.angle_alpha   90.00
_cell.angle_beta   90.00
_cell.angle_gamma   90.00
#
_symmetry.space_group_name_H-M   'P 1'
#
loop_
_entity.id
_entity.type
_entity.pdbx_description
1 polymer ?
#
loop_
_entity_poly.entity_id
_entity_poly.type
_entity_poly.pdbx_seq_one_letter_code
_entity_poly.pdbx_strand_id
1 'polypeptide(L)'
;MASYSLLPVFSGFLFDLPKGRIGFNPIRLNQSVFRCFWSLNSGWGTVEISDVMTEIRLYEGCLCLRELALPYLVEKQIKSIAIDGNLQRAKYRDGMFSFEDGNTTVHSSITVNY
;
A
#
# COMPACT_ATOMS: atom_id res chain seq x y z
N MET A 1 7.65 6.29 29.12
CA MET A 1 6.79 5.51 28.21
C MET A 1 6.01 6.47 27.32
N ALA A 2 6.67 7.04 26.31
CA ALA A 2 6.07 7.94 25.31
C ALA A 2 7.08 8.10 24.18
N SER A 3 6.90 7.46 23.02
CA SER A 3 7.67 7.78 21.79
C SER A 3 7.20 7.00 20.53
N TYR A 4 5.89 6.79 20.31
CA TYR A 4 5.42 6.18 19.04
C TYR A 4 4.21 6.88 18.42
N SER A 5 3.88 8.11 18.87
CA SER A 5 2.73 8.86 18.33
C SER A 5 3.03 9.66 17.06
N LEU A 6 4.30 9.77 16.65
CA LEU A 6 4.72 10.54 15.47
C LEU A 6 4.89 9.70 14.18
N LEU A 7 4.98 8.38 14.29
CA LEU A 7 5.07 7.48 13.14
C LEU A 7 3.77 7.38 12.30
N PRO A 8 2.56 7.36 12.90
CA PRO A 8 1.32 7.35 12.13
C PRO A 8 1.12 8.64 11.32
N VAL A 9 1.47 9.79 11.91
CA VAL A 9 1.27 11.10 11.27
C VAL A 9 2.17 11.29 10.04
N PHE A 10 3.39 10.74 10.03
CA PHE A 10 4.26 10.83 8.86
C PHE A 10 3.95 9.79 7.76
N SER A 11 3.41 8.63 8.12
CA SER A 11 3.10 7.55 7.17
C SER A 11 1.82 7.76 6.35
N GLY A 12 0.88 8.57 6.85
CA GLY A 12 -0.44 8.72 6.24
C GLY A 12 -1.16 7.37 6.07
N PHE A 13 -0.88 6.41 6.96
CA PHE A 13 -1.47 5.08 6.92
C PHE A 13 -2.96 5.18 7.23
N LEU A 14 -3.78 4.88 6.23
CA LEU A 14 -5.23 4.83 6.31
C LEU A 14 -5.62 3.36 6.20
N PHE A 15 -6.34 2.81 7.16
CA PHE A 15 -6.91 1.47 7.05
C PHE A 15 -8.39 1.50 7.42
N ASP A 16 -9.22 0.94 6.56
CA ASP A 16 -10.64 0.70 6.79
C ASP A 16 -10.87 -0.80 6.58
N LEU A 17 -10.49 -1.57 7.60
CA LEU A 17 -10.58 -3.03 7.61
C LEU A 17 -12.01 -3.56 7.40
N PRO A 18 -13.08 -2.96 7.97
CA PRO A 18 -14.45 -3.36 7.64
C PRO A 18 -14.80 -3.26 6.15
N LYS A 19 -14.16 -2.35 5.41
CA LYS A 19 -14.30 -2.22 3.95
C LYS A 19 -13.20 -2.91 3.14
N GLY A 20 -12.23 -3.56 3.81
CA GLY A 20 -11.06 -4.17 3.17
C GLY A 20 -10.18 -3.17 2.43
N ARG A 21 -10.02 -1.95 2.97
CA ARG A 21 -9.23 -0.88 2.34
C ARG A 21 -7.99 -0.60 3.16
N ILE A 22 -6.85 -0.47 2.48
CA ILE A 22 -5.60 0.02 3.07
C ILE A 22 -5.07 1.11 2.15
N GLY A 23 -4.43 2.12 2.71
CA GLY A 23 -3.80 3.18 1.97
C GLY A 23 -2.62 3.80 2.68
N PHE A 24 -1.75 4.38 1.88
CA PHE A 24 -0.55 5.05 2.33
C PHE A 24 -0.49 6.43 1.66
N ASN A 25 -0.31 7.48 2.44
CA ASN A 25 -0.15 8.84 1.92
C ASN A 25 1.00 9.56 2.64
N PRO A 26 2.25 9.19 2.34
CA PRO A 26 3.41 9.76 3.05
C PRO A 26 3.50 11.27 2.79
N ILE A 27 3.63 12.04 3.86
CA ILE A 27 3.61 13.52 3.81
C ILE A 27 4.91 14.11 3.21
N ARG A 28 6.01 13.33 3.17
CA ARG A 28 7.28 13.76 2.56
C ARG A 28 8.00 12.62 1.83
N LEU A 29 8.19 12.77 0.52
CA LEU A 29 9.09 11.98 -0.33
C LEU A 29 10.43 12.73 -0.55
N ASN A 30 10.91 13.50 0.42
CA ASN A 30 12.13 14.32 0.29
C ASN A 30 13.43 13.51 0.28
N GLN A 31 13.38 12.22 0.62
CA GLN A 31 14.46 11.27 0.45
C GLN A 31 14.02 10.29 -0.63
N SER A 32 14.92 9.98 -1.57
CA SER A 32 14.68 9.19 -2.79
C SER A 32 13.91 7.87 -2.62
N VAL A 33 13.82 7.37 -1.39
CA VAL A 33 13.00 6.22 -1.00
C VAL A 33 12.39 6.48 0.37
N PHE A 34 11.07 6.33 0.48
CA PHE A 34 10.34 6.27 1.75
C PHE A 34 10.13 4.80 2.13
N ARG A 35 10.54 4.40 3.34
CA ARG A 35 10.29 3.06 3.87
C ARG A 35 9.63 3.14 5.24
N CYS A 36 8.52 2.45 5.44
CA CYS A 36 7.80 2.39 6.71
C CYS A 36 7.40 0.97 7.07
N PHE A 37 7.44 0.65 8.36
CA PHE A 37 6.84 -0.57 8.90
C PHE A 37 5.33 -0.37 9.03
N TRP A 38 4.55 -1.41 8.74
CA TRP A 38 3.12 -1.45 9.00
C TRP A 38 2.75 -2.80 9.61
N SER A 39 1.76 -2.79 10.49
CA SER A 39 1.21 -4.00 11.08
C SER A 39 -0.29 -3.84 11.25
N LEU A 40 -1.02 -4.88 10.88
CA LEU A 40 -2.45 -5.02 11.05
C LEU A 40 -2.74 -6.32 11.81
N ASN A 41 -3.96 -6.49 12.30
CA ASN A 41 -4.35 -7.73 12.98
C ASN A 41 -4.20 -8.97 12.08
N SER A 42 -4.27 -8.80 10.76
CA SER A 42 -4.16 -9.90 9.80
C SER A 42 -2.72 -10.24 9.38
N GLY A 43 -1.76 -9.36 9.67
CA GLY A 43 -0.37 -9.55 9.26
C GLY A 43 0.48 -8.29 9.39
N TRP A 44 1.78 -8.43 9.19
CA TRP A 44 2.73 -7.32 9.31
C TRP A 44 3.77 -7.32 8.21
N GLY A 45 4.36 -6.14 7.99
CA GLY A 45 5.07 -5.87 6.76
C GLY A 45 5.84 -4.56 6.74
N THR A 46 6.39 -4.27 5.57
CA THR A 46 7.01 -2.98 5.27
C THR A 46 6.46 -2.45 3.96
N VAL A 47 6.33 -1.14 3.86
CA VAL A 47 6.03 -0.43 2.61
C VAL A 47 7.27 0.35 2.20
N GLU A 48 7.61 0.27 0.93
CA GLU A 48 8.70 1.00 0.29
C GLU A 48 8.14 1.76 -0.91
N ILE A 49 8.28 3.08 -0.90
CA ILE A 49 7.79 3.97 -1.94
C ILE A 49 9.02 4.70 -2.48
N SER A 50 9.35 4.42 -3.73
CA SER A 50 10.44 5.11 -4.44
C SER A 50 9.87 6.16 -5.40
N ASP A 51 10.64 6.52 -6.43
CA ASP A 51 10.20 7.36 -7.54
C ASP A 51 9.89 6.60 -8.83
N VAL A 52 9.96 5.26 -8.80
CA VAL A 52 9.62 4.39 -9.94
C VAL A 52 8.65 3.27 -9.57
N MET A 53 8.60 2.90 -8.29
CA MET A 53 7.73 1.84 -7.82
C MET A 53 7.24 2.07 -6.39
N THR A 54 6.22 1.33 -6.01
CA THR A 54 5.78 1.13 -4.63
C THR A 54 5.72 -0.36 -4.38
N GLU A 55 6.32 -0.81 -3.29
CA GLU A 55 6.29 -2.20 -2.86
C GLU A 55 5.77 -2.30 -1.42
N ILE A 56 4.72 -3.08 -1.24
CA ILE A 56 4.18 -3.43 0.07
C ILE A 56 4.52 -4.89 0.30
N ARG A 57 5.44 -5.18 1.21
CA ARG A 57 5.82 -6.54 1.61
C ARG A 57 5.07 -6.97 2.85
N LEU A 58 4.65 -8.22 2.86
CA LEU A 58 4.05 -8.92 3.99
C LEU A 58 5.03 -10.01 4.41
N TYR A 59 5.50 -9.96 5.66
CA TYR A 59 6.44 -10.96 6.19
C TYR A 59 5.71 -12.15 6.80
N GLU A 60 4.56 -11.90 7.43
CA GLU A 60 3.75 -12.93 8.04
C GLU A 60 2.28 -12.52 8.14
N GLY A 61 1.38 -13.49 7.98
CA GLY A 61 -0.07 -13.29 7.94
C GLY A 61 -0.65 -13.28 6.53
N CYS A 62 -1.80 -12.64 6.34
CA CYS A 62 -2.41 -12.40 5.04
C CYS A 62 -3.16 -11.07 5.02
N LEU A 63 -3.33 -10.50 3.83
CA LEU A 63 -4.01 -9.24 3.65
C LEU A 63 -5.20 -9.42 2.71
N CYS A 64 -6.41 -9.33 3.26
CA CYS A 64 -7.62 -9.30 2.47
C CYS A 64 -7.93 -7.85 2.08
N LEU A 65 -7.76 -7.53 0.80
CA LEU A 65 -7.91 -6.20 0.25
C LEU A 65 -8.94 -6.18 -0.88
N ARG A 66 -9.82 -5.19 -0.84
CA ARG A 66 -10.73 -4.86 -1.94
C ARG A 66 -10.24 -3.65 -2.71
N GLU A 67 -9.69 -2.70 -1.98
CA GLU A 67 -9.19 -1.46 -2.53
C GLU A 67 -7.86 -1.06 -1.87
N LEU A 68 -6.98 -0.50 -2.68
CA LEU A 68 -5.69 0.03 -2.25
C LEU A 68 -5.62 1.53 -2.59
N ALA A 69 -5.55 2.38 -1.58
CA ALA A 69 -5.50 3.83 -1.73
C ALA A 69 -4.06 4.36 -1.67
N LEU A 70 -3.52 4.77 -2.81
CA LEU A 70 -2.22 5.42 -2.97
C LEU A 70 -2.42 6.83 -3.57
N PRO A 71 -3.00 7.79 -2.83
CA PRO A 71 -3.34 9.12 -3.33
C PRO A 71 -2.13 9.93 -3.84
N TYR A 72 -0.92 9.63 -3.38
CA TYR A 72 0.30 10.25 -3.92
C TYR A 72 0.62 9.83 -5.37
N LEU A 73 -0.07 8.82 -5.93
CA LEU A 73 0.08 8.40 -7.32
C LEU A 73 -0.87 9.14 -8.29
N VAL A 74 -1.74 10.04 -7.81
CA VAL A 74 -2.71 10.76 -8.68
C VAL A 74 -2.04 11.42 -9.87
N GLU A 75 -0.84 11.98 -9.68
CA GLU A 75 -0.07 12.67 -10.71
C GLU A 75 0.93 11.75 -11.46
N LYS A 76 1.04 10.46 -11.08
CA LYS A 76 1.98 9.50 -11.68
C LYS A 76 1.30 8.58 -12.71
N GLN A 77 2.02 8.24 -13.79
CA GLN A 77 1.52 7.34 -14.83
C GLN A 77 1.72 5.88 -14.43
N ILE A 78 0.69 5.21 -13.93
CA ILE A 78 0.80 3.80 -13.53
C ILE A 78 0.96 2.89 -14.75
N LYS A 79 2.00 2.06 -14.72
CA LYS A 79 2.31 1.06 -15.75
C LYS A 79 1.67 -0.28 -15.44
N SER A 80 1.79 -0.74 -14.19
CA SER A 80 1.29 -2.06 -13.78
C SER A 80 1.14 -2.20 -12.28
N ILE A 81 0.31 -3.15 -11.87
CA ILE A 81 0.22 -3.64 -10.50
C ILE A 81 0.39 -5.17 -10.50
N ALA A 82 1.20 -5.67 -9.58
CA ALA A 82 1.43 -7.08 -9.36
C ALA A 82 1.14 -7.44 -7.90
N ILE A 83 0.54 -8.60 -7.69
CA ILE A 83 0.19 -9.13 -6.38
C ILE A 83 0.76 -10.54 -6.30
N ASP A 84 1.58 -10.80 -5.29
CA ASP A 84 2.30 -12.06 -5.11
C ASP A 84 3.08 -12.47 -6.37
N GLY A 85 3.67 -11.49 -7.05
CA GLY A 85 4.42 -11.66 -8.29
C GLY A 85 3.56 -11.79 -9.56
N ASN A 86 2.24 -11.89 -9.45
CA ASN A 86 1.34 -12.00 -10.60
C ASN A 86 0.77 -10.65 -10.98
N LEU A 87 0.90 -10.25 -12.26
CA LEU A 87 0.27 -9.04 -12.78
C LEU A 87 -1.24 -9.13 -12.66
N GLN A 88 -1.83 -8.14 -11.99
CA GLN A 88 -3.26 -8.09 -11.73
C GLN A 88 -3.92 -6.96 -12.51
N ARG A 89 -5.14 -7.19 -12.97
CA ARG A 89 -5.99 -6.15 -13.54
C ARG A 89 -6.73 -5.45 -12.41
N ALA A 90 -6.38 -4.19 -12.16
CA ALA A 90 -7.07 -3.34 -11.21
C ALA A 90 -7.53 -2.06 -11.91
N LYS A 91 -8.70 -1.55 -11.52
CA LYS A 91 -9.17 -0.24 -11.96
C LYS A 91 -8.49 0.81 -11.09
N TYR A 92 -7.77 1.72 -11.72
CA TYR A 92 -7.19 2.87 -11.05
C TYR A 92 -8.02 4.13 -11.31
N ARG A 93 -8.45 4.82 -10.24
CA ARG A 93 -9.08 6.15 -10.30
C ARG A 93 -8.61 6.99 -9.13
N ASP A 94 -8.15 8.21 -9.40
CA ASP A 94 -7.87 9.24 -8.39
C ASP A 94 -7.05 8.74 -7.18
N GLY A 95 -5.99 7.95 -7.43
CA GLY A 95 -5.16 7.42 -6.35
C GLY A 95 -5.71 6.17 -5.69
N MET A 96 -6.74 5.53 -6.23
CA MET A 96 -7.38 4.35 -5.66
C MET A 96 -7.39 3.21 -6.68
N PHE A 97 -6.86 2.06 -6.28
CA PHE A 97 -6.98 0.80 -6.99
C PHE A 97 -8.17 0.02 -6.46
N SER A 98 -9.05 -0.44 -7.35
CA SER A 98 -10.14 -1.37 -7.05
C SER A 98 -9.91 -2.67 -7.82
N PHE A 99 -9.85 -3.78 -7.10
CA PHE A 99 -9.65 -5.11 -7.70
C PHE A 99 -10.99 -5.66 -8.21
N GLU A 100 -11.02 -6.20 -9.43
CA GLU A 100 -12.27 -6.63 -10.07
C GLU A 100 -12.97 -7.79 -9.35
N ASP A 101 -12.19 -8.66 -8.70
CA ASP A 101 -12.71 -9.82 -7.96
C ASP A 101 -13.33 -9.47 -6.60
N GLY A 102 -13.31 -8.18 -6.20
CA GLY A 102 -13.96 -7.69 -4.99
C GLY A 102 -13.34 -8.16 -3.67
N ASN A 103 -12.44 -9.14 -3.67
CA ASN A 103 -11.64 -9.56 -2.53
C ASN A 103 -10.33 -10.22 -2.99
N THR A 104 -9.23 -9.47 -2.99
CA THR A 104 -7.89 -9.97 -3.27
C THR A 104 -7.21 -10.35 -1.97
N THR A 105 -6.67 -11.57 -1.89
CA THR A 105 -5.82 -11.97 -0.76
C THR A 105 -4.37 -11.84 -1.18
N VAL A 106 -3.57 -11.19 -0.33
CA VAL A 106 -2.13 -11.02 -0.54
C VAL A 106 -1.40 -11.81 0.52
N HIS A 107 -0.45 -12.63 0.09
CA HIS A 107 0.34 -13.50 0.96
C HIS A 107 1.79 -13.04 1.12
N SER A 108 2.32 -12.26 0.18
CA SER A 108 3.74 -11.92 0.13
C SER A 108 3.98 -10.45 -0.19
N SER A 109 3.43 -9.93 -1.28
CA SER A 109 3.73 -8.56 -1.69
C SER A 109 2.75 -7.98 -2.70
N ILE A 110 2.66 -6.65 -2.71
CA ILE A 110 2.00 -5.85 -3.74
C ILE A 110 3.05 -4.93 -4.32
N THR A 111 3.23 -4.95 -5.63
CA THR A 111 4.14 -4.05 -6.34
C THR A 111 3.35 -3.21 -7.34
N VAL A 112 3.53 -1.89 -7.30
CA VAL A 112 2.95 -0.94 -8.26
C VAL A 112 4.09 -0.24 -8.97
N ASN A 113 4.14 -0.36 -10.29
CA ASN A 113 5.12 0.31 -11.13
C ASN A 113 4.46 1.49 -11.86
N TYR A 114 5.19 2.60 -11.97
CA TYR A 114 4.79 3.80 -12.69
C TYR A 114 5.95 4.36 -13.54
#